data_AF-A0A350W661-F1
#
_entry.id   AF-A0A350W661-F1
#
_cell.length_a   1.000
_cell.length_b   1.000
_cell.length_c   1.000
_cell.angle_alpha   90.00
_cell.angle_beta   90.00
_cell.angle_gamma   90.00
#
_symmetry.space_group_name_H-M   'P 1'
#
loop_
_entity.id
_entity.type
_entity.pdbx_description
1 polymer ?
#
loop_
_entity_poly.entity_id
_entity_poly.type
_entity_poly.pdbx_seq_one_letter_code
_entity_poly.pdbx_strand_id
1 'polypeptide(L)'
;MKEFFKKIKNWANRNKGLAIIIALTIVLLLILLIIFLQMLIGGSSDKYGNRLDGIDKVKISNETFEGVKKEVTDTELTEDVSTRVQGKIVYTTITLKSDTSKDKAKEIASATLDNYSEDELKFYDFSFFLKWKGEEGDTVVTGNKHHSLDSITWTNN
;
A
#
# COMPACT_ATOMS: atom_id res chain seq x y z
N MET A 1 -17.45 41.67 31.25
CA MET A 1 -18.30 40.62 30.63
C MET A 1 -19.78 40.99 30.59
N LYS A 2 -20.45 41.27 31.73
CA LYS A 2 -21.90 41.62 31.76
C LYS A 2 -22.29 42.85 30.94
N GLU A 3 -21.47 43.91 30.99
CA GLU A 3 -21.67 45.13 30.18
C GLU A 3 -21.57 44.89 28.66
N PHE A 4 -20.73 43.94 28.22
CA PHE A 4 -20.57 43.61 26.81
C PHE A 4 -21.80 42.89 26.24
N PHE A 5 -22.33 41.89 26.96
CA PHE A 5 -23.57 41.21 26.59
C PHE A 5 -24.78 42.16 26.57
N LYS A 6 -24.82 43.12 27.50
CA LYS A 6 -25.88 44.15 27.54
C LYS A 6 -25.83 45.04 26.29
N LYS A 7 -24.63 45.43 25.83
CA LYS A 7 -24.44 46.19 24.59
C LYS A 7 -24.86 45.41 23.35
N ILE A 8 -24.49 44.13 23.25
CA ILE A 8 -24.91 43.24 22.14
C ILE A 8 -26.43 43.08 22.12
N LYS A 9 -27.06 42.82 23.27
CA LYS A 9 -28.51 42.68 23.39
C LYS A 9 -29.25 43.94 22.95
N ASN A 10 -28.77 45.11 23.38
CA ASN A 10 -29.37 46.39 23.01
C ASN A 10 -29.22 46.69 21.50
N TRP A 11 -28.09 46.34 20.90
CA TRP A 11 -27.87 46.49 19.46
C TRP A 11 -28.75 45.53 18.64
N ALA A 12 -28.85 44.27 19.05
CA ALA A 12 -29.70 43.27 18.38
C ALA A 12 -31.19 43.66 18.42
N ASN A 13 -31.66 44.19 19.55
CA ASN A 13 -33.04 44.68 19.68
C ASN A 13 -33.34 45.90 18.79
N ARG A 14 -32.33 46.73 18.50
CA ARG A 14 -32.44 47.87 17.58
C ARG A 14 -32.39 47.44 16.11
N ASN A 15 -31.63 46.39 15.79
CA ASN A 15 -31.36 45.93 14.42
C ASN A 15 -31.82 44.48 14.20
N LYS A 16 -33.11 44.20 14.45
CA LYS A 16 -33.64 42.83 14.52
C LYS A 16 -33.39 42.01 13.25
N GLY A 17 -33.58 42.58 12.06
CA GLY A 17 -33.35 41.88 10.79
C GLY A 17 -31.90 41.47 10.58
N LEU A 18 -30.95 42.39 10.80
CA LEU A 18 -29.52 42.10 10.71
C LEU A 18 -29.06 41.11 11.78
N ALA A 19 -29.62 41.20 13.00
CA ALA A 19 -29.33 40.25 14.07
C ALA A 19 -29.75 38.82 13.72
N ILE A 20 -30.91 38.65 13.06
CA ILE A 20 -31.37 37.34 12.57
C ILE A 20 -30.43 36.79 11.49
N ILE A 21 -30.03 37.62 10.51
CA ILE A 21 -29.11 37.21 9.45
C ILE A 21 -27.76 36.76 10.05
N ILE A 22 -27.19 37.53 10.97
CA ILE A 22 -25.92 37.19 11.62
C ILE A 22 -26.05 35.87 12.40
N ALA A 23 -27.16 35.67 13.13
CA ALA A 23 -27.40 34.43 13.85
C ALA A 23 -27.47 33.22 12.90
N LEU A 24 -28.20 33.34 11.79
CA LEU A 24 -28.28 32.30 10.76
C LEU A 24 -26.91 31.99 10.14
N THR A 25 -26.12 33.01 9.82
CA THR A 25 -24.76 32.84 9.29
C THR A 25 -23.85 32.12 10.28
N ILE A 26 -23.92 32.44 11.57
CA ILE A 26 -23.15 31.75 12.61
C ILE A 26 -23.55 30.27 12.70
N VAL A 27 -24.85 29.98 12.68
CA VAL A 27 -25.35 28.58 12.69
C VAL A 27 -24.83 27.82 11.48
N LEU A 28 -24.88 28.41 10.29
CA LEU A 28 -24.38 27.79 9.07
C LEU A 28 -22.87 27.55 9.12
N LEU A 29 -22.09 28.51 9.64
CA LEU A 29 -20.66 28.36 9.86
C LEU A 29 -20.33 27.24 10.85
N LEU A 30 -21.12 27.09 11.92
CA LEU A 30 -20.93 25.99 12.89
C LEU A 30 -21.19 24.63 12.24
N ILE A 31 -22.23 24.51 11.39
CA ILE A 31 -22.50 23.27 10.65
C ILE A 31 -21.33 22.94 9.71
N LEU A 32 -20.84 23.93 8.94
CA LEU A 32 -19.70 23.75 8.05
C LEU A 32 -18.43 23.37 8.83
N LEU A 33 -18.20 23.97 10.00
CA LEU A 33 -17.07 23.65 10.87
C LEU A 33 -17.15 22.21 11.38
N ILE A 34 -18.33 21.73 11.79
CA ILE A 34 -18.52 20.34 12.23
C ILE A 34 -18.21 19.38 11.10
N ILE A 35 -18.73 19.62 9.89
CA ILE A 35 -18.46 18.79 8.70
C ILE A 35 -16.95 18.80 8.38
N PHE A 36 -16.32 19.97 8.42
CA PHE A 36 -14.88 20.11 8.17
C PHE A 36 -14.05 19.32 9.19
N LEU A 37 -14.36 19.42 10.49
CA LEU A 37 -13.69 18.65 11.54
C LEU A 37 -13.93 17.14 11.38
N GLN A 38 -15.13 16.72 11.01
CA GLN A 38 -15.44 15.33 10.69
C GLN A 38 -14.62 14.82 9.48
N MET A 39 -14.39 15.65 8.46
CA MET A 39 -13.53 15.28 7.33
C MET A 39 -12.05 15.20 7.70
N LEU A 40 -11.58 16.05 8.63
CA LEU A 40 -10.19 15.99 9.12
C LEU A 40 -9.92 14.78 10.02
N ILE A 41 -10.90 14.37 10.82
CA ILE A 41 -10.78 13.24 11.76
C ILE A 41 -11.23 11.93 11.11
N GLY A 42 -12.06 12.00 10.08
CA GLY A 42 -12.66 10.89 9.34
C GLY A 42 -11.69 10.17 8.41
N GLY A 43 -10.66 9.57 8.98
CA GLY A 43 -9.86 8.53 8.35
C GLY A 43 -9.87 7.29 9.24
N SER A 44 -10.17 6.12 8.68
CA SER A 44 -9.93 4.85 9.37
C SER A 44 -8.48 4.82 9.85
N SER A 45 -8.24 4.51 11.13
CA SER A 45 -6.89 4.32 11.68
C SER A 45 -6.17 3.14 11.02
N ASP A 46 -6.95 2.23 10.44
CA ASP A 46 -6.43 1.10 9.68
C ASP A 46 -6.23 1.49 8.21
N LYS A 47 -4.95 1.62 7.81
CA LYS A 47 -4.50 1.89 6.44
C LYS A 47 -5.04 0.87 5.44
N TYR A 48 -5.32 -0.36 5.89
CA TYR A 48 -5.75 -1.45 5.03
C TYR A 48 -7.21 -1.86 5.28
N GLY A 49 -7.85 -1.37 6.34
CA GLY A 49 -9.16 -1.85 6.78
C GLY A 49 -9.17 -3.38 6.88
N ASN A 50 -10.29 -3.99 6.51
CA ASN A 50 -10.46 -5.45 6.61
C ASN A 50 -9.69 -6.25 5.53
N ARG A 51 -8.86 -5.60 4.70
CA ARG A 51 -8.16 -6.28 3.59
C ARG A 51 -7.14 -7.29 4.09
N LEU A 52 -6.60 -7.08 5.29
CA LEU A 52 -5.59 -7.94 5.91
C LEU A 52 -6.20 -8.99 6.85
N ASP A 53 -7.53 -9.10 6.93
CA ASP A 53 -8.20 -10.09 7.77
C ASP A 53 -7.66 -11.50 7.47
N GLY A 54 -7.19 -12.18 8.52
CA GLY A 54 -6.61 -13.52 8.44
C GLY A 54 -5.09 -13.58 8.22
N ILE A 55 -4.39 -12.44 8.04
CA ILE A 55 -2.95 -12.41 7.78
C ILE A 55 -2.11 -13.08 8.86
N ASP A 56 -2.54 -12.99 10.12
CA ASP A 56 -1.82 -13.61 11.25
C ASP A 56 -1.77 -15.14 11.17
N LYS A 57 -2.72 -15.77 10.47
CA LYS A 57 -2.80 -17.23 10.32
C LYS A 57 -1.89 -17.77 9.21
N VAL A 58 -1.54 -16.91 8.26
CA VAL A 58 -0.76 -17.25 7.05
C VAL A 58 0.49 -16.39 6.97
N LYS A 59 0.99 -15.91 8.10
CA LYS A 59 2.15 -15.05 8.15
C LYS A 59 3.37 -15.81 7.63
N ILE A 60 3.97 -15.28 6.57
CA ILE A 60 5.16 -15.87 5.97
C ILE A 60 6.32 -15.85 6.96
N SER A 61 6.94 -17.01 7.13
CA SER A 61 8.06 -17.20 8.05
C SER A 61 9.36 -16.64 7.48
N ASN A 62 10.32 -16.31 8.35
CA ASN A 62 11.66 -15.98 7.89
C ASN A 62 12.35 -17.17 7.21
N GLU A 63 12.03 -18.41 7.60
CA GLU A 63 12.57 -19.61 6.97
C GLU A 63 12.17 -19.71 5.50
N THR A 64 10.92 -19.35 5.17
CA THR A 64 10.44 -19.24 3.78
C THR A 64 11.27 -18.25 2.97
N PHE A 65 11.59 -17.08 3.55
CA PHE A 65 12.42 -16.08 2.87
C PHE A 65 13.87 -16.54 2.68
N GLU A 66 14.43 -17.26 3.65
CA GLU A 66 15.76 -17.88 3.49
C GLU A 66 15.74 -19.00 2.43
N GLY A 67 14.64 -19.76 2.33
CA GLY A 67 14.41 -20.74 1.27
C GLY A 67 14.40 -20.08 -0.11
N VAL A 68 13.62 -19.01 -0.29
CA VAL A 68 13.61 -18.20 -1.53
C VAL A 68 15.00 -17.67 -1.85
N LYS A 69 15.70 -17.13 -0.85
CA LYS A 69 17.05 -16.62 -1.05
C LYS A 69 17.99 -17.71 -1.54
N LYS A 70 17.96 -18.87 -0.89
CA LYS A 70 18.76 -20.04 -1.24
C LYS A 70 18.45 -20.54 -2.65
N GLU A 71 17.17 -20.74 -2.98
CA GLU A 71 16.71 -21.19 -4.30
C GLU A 71 17.30 -20.32 -5.42
N VAL A 72 17.33 -19.01 -5.19
CA VAL A 72 17.84 -18.04 -6.17
C VAL A 72 19.37 -17.99 -6.19
N THR A 73 20.05 -18.08 -5.04
CA THR A 73 21.52 -18.05 -4.97
C THR A 73 22.18 -19.34 -5.47
N ASP A 74 21.53 -20.49 -5.27
CA ASP A 74 22.03 -21.81 -5.68
C ASP A 74 22.12 -21.94 -7.23
N THR A 75 21.46 -21.05 -7.97
CA THR A 75 21.59 -20.97 -9.43
C THR A 75 22.96 -20.45 -9.89
N GLU A 76 23.75 -19.86 -8.99
CA GLU A 76 24.98 -19.11 -9.28
C GLU A 76 24.81 -17.96 -10.28
N LEU A 77 23.58 -17.60 -10.68
CA LEU A 77 23.26 -16.53 -11.63
C LEU A 77 22.78 -15.24 -10.93
N THR A 78 22.80 -15.23 -9.60
CA THR A 78 22.29 -14.12 -8.79
C THR A 78 23.41 -13.39 -8.06
N GLU A 79 23.33 -12.06 -8.02
CA GLU A 79 24.19 -11.18 -7.23
C GLU A 79 23.54 -10.80 -5.89
N ASP A 80 22.25 -10.50 -5.90
CA ASP A 80 21.49 -10.12 -4.70
C ASP A 80 20.02 -10.54 -4.80
N VAL A 81 19.40 -10.82 -3.65
CA VAL A 81 17.97 -11.12 -3.53
C VAL A 81 17.40 -10.50 -2.28
N SER A 82 16.27 -9.81 -2.43
CA SER A 82 15.56 -9.16 -1.35
C SER A 82 14.08 -9.50 -1.41
N THR A 83 13.55 -10.01 -0.30
CA THR A 83 12.13 -10.28 -0.10
C THR A 83 11.55 -9.35 0.97
N ARG A 84 10.35 -8.85 0.75
CA ARG A 84 9.61 -8.07 1.76
C ARG A 84 8.10 -8.22 1.58
N VAL A 85 7.37 -8.09 2.68
CA VAL A 85 5.90 -8.09 2.66
C VAL A 85 5.40 -6.68 2.91
N GLN A 86 4.44 -6.23 2.11
CA GLN A 86 3.72 -4.98 2.35
C GLN A 86 2.22 -5.20 2.13
N GLY A 87 1.45 -5.21 3.23
CA GLY A 87 0.05 -5.60 3.20
C GLY A 87 -0.09 -7.07 2.75
N LYS A 88 -0.83 -7.29 1.65
CA LYS A 88 -1.05 -8.61 1.04
C LYS A 88 -0.13 -8.92 -0.16
N ILE A 89 0.94 -8.15 -0.34
CA ILE A 89 1.85 -8.32 -1.47
C ILE A 89 3.24 -8.73 -0.95
N VAL A 90 3.76 -9.82 -1.50
CA VAL A 90 5.16 -10.24 -1.34
C VAL A 90 5.94 -9.68 -2.51
N TYR A 91 6.92 -8.84 -2.20
CA TYR A 91 7.85 -8.28 -3.17
C TYR A 91 9.16 -9.05 -3.14
N THR A 92 9.57 -9.57 -4.29
CA THR A 92 10.85 -10.24 -4.49
C THR A 92 11.64 -9.49 -5.54
N THR A 93 12.76 -8.89 -5.14
CA THR A 93 13.71 -8.27 -6.06
C THR A 93 14.90 -9.20 -6.23
N ILE A 94 15.23 -9.55 -7.47
CA ILE A 94 16.37 -10.41 -7.81
C ILE A 94 17.29 -9.62 -8.72
N THR A 95 18.51 -9.38 -8.26
CA THR A 95 19.60 -8.80 -9.05
C THR A 95 20.42 -9.96 -9.61
N LEU A 96 20.35 -10.16 -10.91
CA LEU A 96 21.03 -11.24 -11.62
C LEU A 96 22.37 -10.76 -12.17
N LYS A 97 23.28 -11.70 -12.41
CA LYS A 97 24.55 -11.45 -13.10
C LYS A 97 24.32 -10.96 -14.53
N SER A 98 25.31 -10.28 -15.08
CA SER A 98 25.27 -9.82 -16.48
C SER A 98 24.99 -10.98 -17.44
N ASP A 99 24.42 -10.63 -18.60
CA ASP A 99 24.17 -11.58 -19.69
C ASP A 99 23.14 -12.70 -19.38
N THR A 100 22.47 -12.61 -18.23
CA THR A 100 21.31 -13.49 -17.92
C THR A 100 20.18 -13.22 -18.91
N SER A 101 19.65 -14.27 -19.54
CA SER A 101 18.53 -14.13 -20.48
C SER A 101 17.22 -13.80 -19.76
N LYS A 102 16.32 -13.07 -20.43
CA LYS A 102 14.99 -12.74 -19.88
C LYS A 102 14.21 -13.99 -19.47
N ASP A 103 14.28 -15.06 -20.26
CA ASP A 103 13.56 -16.31 -19.96
C ASP A 103 14.15 -17.01 -18.74
N LYS A 104 15.48 -17.06 -18.61
CA LYS A 104 16.12 -17.66 -17.44
C LYS A 104 15.82 -16.86 -16.17
N ALA A 105 15.84 -15.53 -16.25
CA ALA A 105 15.45 -14.65 -15.16
C ALA A 105 14.02 -14.95 -14.66
N LYS A 106 13.07 -15.09 -15.59
CA LYS A 106 11.67 -15.43 -15.30
C LYS A 106 11.53 -16.82 -14.69
N GLU A 107 12.28 -17.80 -15.18
CA GLU A 107 12.31 -19.17 -14.66
C GLU A 107 12.78 -19.20 -13.20
N ILE A 108 13.92 -18.55 -12.89
CA ILE A 108 14.47 -18.45 -11.53
C ILE A 108 13.45 -17.81 -10.59
N ALA A 109 12.85 -16.70 -11.00
CA ALA A 109 11.85 -16.01 -10.21
C ALA A 109 10.60 -16.87 -9.96
N SER A 110 10.15 -17.63 -10.97
CA SER A 110 8.98 -18.50 -10.87
C SER A 110 9.22 -19.66 -9.90
N ALA A 111 10.40 -20.26 -9.91
CA ALA A 111 10.78 -21.35 -9.00
C ALA A 111 10.71 -20.95 -7.52
N THR A 112 10.89 -19.66 -7.20
CA THR A 112 10.76 -19.19 -5.82
C THR A 112 9.37 -19.39 -5.22
N LEU A 113 8.33 -19.51 -6.05
CA LEU A 113 6.96 -19.75 -5.57
C LEU A 113 6.81 -21.11 -4.88
N ASP A 114 7.66 -22.08 -5.20
CA ASP A 114 7.64 -23.43 -4.60
C ASP A 114 8.07 -23.43 -3.13
N ASN A 115 8.67 -22.33 -2.65
CA ASN A 115 9.02 -22.16 -1.25
C ASN A 115 7.81 -21.77 -0.37
N TYR A 116 6.70 -21.36 -0.97
CA TYR A 116 5.51 -20.92 -0.25
C TYR A 116 4.48 -22.05 -0.17
N SER A 117 3.77 -22.12 0.95
CA SER A 117 2.64 -23.02 1.14
C SER A 117 1.44 -22.62 0.29
N GLU A 118 0.52 -23.56 0.05
CA GLU A 118 -0.71 -23.27 -0.69
C GLU A 118 -1.54 -22.14 -0.06
N ASP A 119 -1.60 -22.08 1.27
CA ASP A 119 -2.39 -21.07 1.98
C ASP A 119 -1.76 -19.67 1.82
N GLU A 120 -0.43 -19.57 1.84
CA GLU A 120 0.28 -18.33 1.53
C GLU A 120 0.06 -17.92 0.07
N LEU A 121 0.16 -18.86 -0.88
CA LEU A 121 -0.05 -18.61 -2.31
C LEU A 121 -1.48 -18.14 -2.63
N LYS A 122 -2.48 -18.61 -1.89
CA LYS A 122 -3.90 -18.21 -2.04
C LYS A 122 -4.23 -16.91 -1.32
N PHE A 123 -3.42 -16.48 -0.36
CA PHE A 123 -3.65 -15.27 0.42
C PHE A 123 -2.92 -14.03 -0.11
N TYR A 124 -1.68 -14.21 -0.56
CA TYR A 124 -0.81 -13.12 -1.01
C TYR A 124 -0.73 -13.00 -2.53
N ASP A 125 -0.60 -11.78 -3.00
CA ASP A 125 -0.11 -11.50 -4.35
C ASP A 125 1.43 -11.47 -4.34
N PHE A 126 2.05 -11.83 -5.46
CA PHE A 126 3.50 -11.87 -5.61
C PHE A 126 3.93 -10.91 -6.71
N SER A 127 4.91 -10.06 -6.41
CA SER A 127 5.45 -9.07 -7.33
C SER A 127 6.96 -9.22 -7.42
N PHE A 128 7.44 -9.44 -8.64
CA PHE A 128 8.83 -9.73 -8.96
C PHE A 128 9.47 -8.55 -9.70
N PHE A 129 10.66 -8.16 -9.25
CA PHE A 129 11.51 -7.17 -9.90
C PHE A 129 12.85 -7.83 -10.25
N LEU A 130 13.06 -8.12 -11.52
CA LEU A 130 14.26 -8.78 -12.02
C LEU A 130 15.14 -7.72 -12.68
N LYS A 131 16.40 -7.63 -12.24
CA LYS A 131 17.34 -6.59 -12.67
C LYS A 131 18.67 -7.21 -13.03
N TRP A 132 19.28 -6.78 -14.14
CA TRP A 132 20.64 -7.16 -14.52
C TRP A 132 21.21 -6.18 -15.53
N LYS A 133 22.52 -6.27 -15.78
CA LYS A 133 23.17 -5.56 -16.87
C LYS A 133 23.08 -6.40 -18.14
N GLY A 134 22.28 -5.95 -19.10
CA GLY A 134 22.23 -6.50 -20.45
C GLY A 134 23.21 -5.81 -21.39
N GLU A 135 23.27 -6.28 -22.63
CA GLU A 135 24.18 -5.74 -23.66
C GLU A 135 23.95 -4.25 -23.95
N GLU A 136 22.70 -3.80 -23.92
CA GLU A 136 22.29 -2.41 -24.19
C GLU A 136 22.19 -1.54 -22.92
N GLY A 137 22.53 -2.09 -21.75
CA GLY A 137 22.46 -1.42 -20.46
C GLY A 137 21.59 -2.14 -19.42
N ASP A 138 21.18 -1.42 -18.39
CA ASP A 138 20.39 -1.99 -17.29
C ASP A 138 19.03 -2.48 -17.81
N THR A 139 18.80 -3.79 -17.67
CA THR A 139 17.54 -4.44 -18.03
C THR A 139 16.71 -4.68 -16.79
N VAL A 140 15.41 -4.35 -16.88
CA VAL A 140 14.45 -4.60 -15.81
C VAL A 140 13.23 -5.32 -16.37
N VAL A 141 12.87 -6.44 -15.77
CA VAL A 141 11.63 -7.18 -16.05
C VAL A 141 10.80 -7.25 -14.78
N THR A 142 9.49 -7.02 -14.91
CA THR A 142 8.57 -7.11 -13.78
C THR A 142 7.53 -8.21 -14.03
N GLY A 143 7.16 -8.91 -12.97
CA GLY A 143 6.17 -9.98 -13.00
C GLY A 143 5.21 -9.86 -11.85
N ASN A 144 3.93 -10.13 -12.07
CA ASN A 144 2.93 -10.15 -11.00
C ASN A 144 2.09 -11.42 -11.09
N LYS A 145 1.93 -12.10 -9.95
CA LYS A 145 0.99 -13.22 -9.77
C LYS A 145 -0.06 -12.78 -8.77
N HIS A 146 -1.30 -12.67 -9.21
CA HIS A 146 -2.43 -12.47 -8.32
C HIS A 146 -2.72 -13.78 -7.58
N HIS A 147 -3.13 -13.70 -6.32
CA HIS A 147 -3.41 -14.86 -5.46
C HIS A 147 -4.47 -15.82 -6.03
N SER A 148 -5.34 -15.31 -6.92
CA SER A 148 -6.37 -16.09 -7.62
C SER A 148 -5.93 -16.68 -8.98
N LEU A 149 -4.69 -16.47 -9.38
CA LEU A 149 -4.14 -16.93 -10.65
C LEU A 149 -2.97 -17.88 -10.41
N ASP A 150 -2.84 -18.87 -11.29
CA ASP A 150 -1.76 -19.87 -11.20
C ASP A 150 -0.46 -19.37 -11.85
N SER A 151 -0.56 -18.47 -12.82
CA SER A 151 0.58 -17.99 -13.60
C SER A 151 1.00 -16.55 -13.25
N ILE A 152 2.30 -16.29 -13.41
CA ILE A 152 2.85 -14.93 -13.34
C ILE A 152 2.59 -14.24 -14.68
N THR A 153 2.02 -13.04 -14.63
CA THR A 153 1.94 -12.13 -15.77
C THR A 153 3.18 -11.26 -15.82
N TRP A 154 3.93 -11.36 -16.91
CA TRP A 154 5.17 -10.62 -17.11
C TRP A 154 4.94 -9.37 -17.96
N THR A 155 5.47 -8.24 -17.52
CA THR A 155 5.52 -7.00 -18.31
C THR A 155 6.94 -6.82 -18.83
N ASN A 156 7.06 -6.80 -20.16
CA ASN A 156 8.30 -6.46 -20.83
C ASN A 156 8.31 -4.93 -21.03
N ASN A 157 9.22 -4.23 -20.35
CA ASN A 157 9.67 -2.92 -20.80
C ASN A 157 10.91 -3.08 -21.70
#